data_AF-A0A9P0TMH9-F1
#
_entry.id   AF-A0A9P0TMH9-F1
#
_cell.length_a   1.000
_cell.length_b   1.000
_cell.length_c   1.000
_cell.angle_alpha   90.00
_cell.angle_beta   90.00
_cell.angle_gamma   90.00
#
_symmetry.space_group_name_H-M   'P 1'
#
loop_
_entity.id
_entity.type
_entity.pdbx_description
1 polymer ?
#
loop_
_entity_poly.entity_id
_entity_poly.type
_entity_poly.pdbx_seq_one_letter_code
_entity_poly.pdbx_strand_id
1 'polypeptide(L)'
;MRFESRLNAKYDFSVNKDIAYGFCNPHKMAILKLIICLSFIHMAVGKGSEAQIQCGPDYMKVIVPIDGDRKISYLDQLKEYSPCQPVMEGDAATYMLDLQDYHKCAVTRVLNKITGKRTYYHKIVIETLSGGRETVTVRCVVTNKRALSRRAVEPFPLDFSEPEVLDITRYEEGRAPEPILGAVVKQNGKQVSGEISVSPGTPLSMEIFLDNSSAPVYGLLVSYMHVTDTGKQQETIIFNGCSIDPYLFDNFQTNDGDNLTAKFRAFKFPDTTYVQFKGTVTVCLDKCQGVQCSNGVTAYGRKRRSIATNADSNKVYEVSLTTFIKVDYLDGDKEAEDVFGLIKNLKVANQLLGDRNGTPATVAEHTQDNQLVLQQSGVKKVVRSASISNMADQ
;
A
#
# COMPACT_ATOMS: atom_id res chain seq x y z
N MET A 1 33.21 59.93 26.58
CA MET A 1 34.40 59.13 26.92
C MET A 1 34.08 57.70 26.54
N ARG A 2 34.61 57.18 25.43
CA ARG A 2 35.96 56.63 25.21
C ARG A 2 36.11 55.18 25.73
N PHE A 3 36.34 54.29 24.76
CA PHE A 3 37.13 53.04 24.78
C PHE A 3 36.56 51.88 25.62
N GLU A 4 36.62 50.60 25.24
CA GLU A 4 37.58 49.93 24.35
C GLU A 4 37.02 48.60 23.82
N SER A 5 37.35 48.31 22.56
CA SER A 5 37.20 47.06 21.83
C SER A 5 38.55 46.31 21.78
N ARG A 6 38.59 44.96 21.83
CA ARG A 6 39.59 44.04 21.20
C ARG A 6 39.15 42.56 21.44
N LEU A 7 38.80 41.77 20.40
CA LEU A 7 39.63 40.91 19.50
C LEU A 7 39.87 39.50 20.10
N ASN A 8 39.74 38.35 19.41
CA ASN A 8 40.39 37.86 18.17
C ASN A 8 39.82 36.44 17.84
N ALA A 9 39.93 35.82 16.66
CA ALA A 9 40.53 36.16 15.36
C ALA A 9 39.98 35.20 14.28
N LYS A 10 39.87 35.73 13.06
CA LYS A 10 39.64 35.07 11.77
C LYS A 10 40.95 35.26 11.00
N TYR A 11 41.49 34.23 10.34
CA TYR A 11 42.64 34.38 9.45
C TYR A 11 42.27 34.00 8.03
N ASP A 12 42.27 35.01 7.17
CA ASP A 12 42.36 34.94 5.71
C ASP A 12 43.84 35.18 5.36
N PHE A 13 44.36 34.51 4.34
CA PHE A 13 45.62 34.91 3.71
C PHE A 13 45.49 34.80 2.20
N SER A 14 45.43 35.97 1.57
CA SER A 14 45.60 36.21 0.14
C SER A 14 47.06 36.62 -0.10
N VAL A 15 47.72 36.08 -1.12
CA VAL A 15 48.99 36.63 -1.65
C VAL A 15 48.95 36.65 -3.18
N ASN A 16 49.41 37.79 -3.70
CA ASN A 16 49.42 38.26 -5.07
C ASN A 16 50.61 37.73 -5.91
N LYS A 17 50.34 37.58 -7.21
CA LYS A 17 51.11 37.81 -8.45
C LYS A 17 52.65 37.72 -8.55
N ASP A 18 53.04 36.92 -9.56
CA ASP A 18 54.07 37.07 -10.62
C ASP A 18 55.57 37.10 -10.29
N ILE A 19 56.29 35.99 -10.62
CA ILE A 19 57.62 35.99 -11.31
C ILE A 19 57.73 34.73 -12.20
N ALA A 20 58.19 34.93 -13.43
CA ALA A 20 58.39 33.97 -14.51
C ALA A 20 59.63 33.06 -14.36
N TYR A 21 59.79 32.17 -15.36
CA TYR A 21 60.99 31.43 -15.81
C TYR A 21 61.06 29.91 -15.51
N GLY A 22 60.83 29.14 -16.59
CA GLY A 22 61.72 28.07 -17.04
C GLY A 22 61.89 26.82 -16.17
N PHE A 23 61.32 25.70 -16.61
CA PHE A 23 62.07 24.54 -17.13
C PHE A 23 61.08 23.38 -17.37
N CYS A 24 60.86 23.10 -18.65
CA CYS A 24 60.12 21.94 -19.16
C CYS A 24 60.96 20.68 -18.90
N ASN A 25 60.41 19.67 -18.21
CA ASN A 25 61.03 18.35 -18.15
C ASN A 25 59.97 17.26 -18.41
N PRO A 26 59.93 16.66 -19.62
CA PRO A 26 58.79 15.86 -20.09
C PRO A 26 58.67 14.46 -19.46
N HIS A 27 59.66 13.98 -18.70
CA HIS A 27 59.65 12.62 -18.16
C HIS A 27 58.84 12.42 -16.86
N LYS A 28 58.70 13.45 -16.01
CA LYS A 28 57.98 13.34 -14.73
C LYS A 28 56.45 13.40 -14.86
N MET A 29 55.95 13.93 -15.96
CA MET A 29 54.50 14.03 -16.26
C MET A 29 53.90 12.69 -16.73
N ALA A 30 54.70 11.80 -17.31
CA ALA A 30 54.20 10.52 -17.82
C ALA A 30 53.84 9.54 -16.69
N ILE A 31 54.66 9.46 -15.65
CA ILE A 31 54.46 8.54 -14.51
C ILE A 31 53.28 9.01 -13.64
N LEU A 32 53.14 10.32 -13.43
CA LEU A 32 52.02 10.88 -12.67
C LEU A 32 50.69 10.73 -13.43
N LYS A 33 50.67 10.88 -14.76
CA LYS A 33 49.48 10.61 -15.59
C LYS A 33 49.12 9.13 -15.64
N LEU A 34 50.10 8.22 -15.60
CA LEU A 34 49.85 6.77 -15.59
C LEU A 34 49.26 6.31 -14.24
N ILE A 35 49.75 6.84 -13.12
CA ILE A 35 49.22 6.55 -11.77
C ILE A 35 47.82 7.15 -11.58
N ILE A 36 47.57 8.35 -12.10
CA ILE A 36 46.24 8.96 -12.08
C ILE A 36 45.27 8.20 -13.01
N CYS A 37 45.70 7.72 -14.17
CA CYS A 37 44.85 6.87 -15.02
C CYS A 37 44.60 5.49 -14.40
N LEU A 38 45.58 4.88 -13.72
CA LEU A 38 45.40 3.60 -13.02
C LEU A 38 44.53 3.72 -11.76
N SER A 39 44.49 4.88 -11.10
CA SER A 39 43.55 5.13 -9.99
C SER A 39 42.13 5.47 -10.45
N PHE A 40 41.96 6.03 -11.66
CA PHE A 40 40.63 6.22 -12.28
C PHE A 40 40.03 4.95 -12.91
N ILE A 41 40.84 3.91 -13.17
CA ILE A 41 40.33 2.61 -13.65
C ILE A 41 39.72 1.77 -12.52
N HIS A 42 39.90 2.14 -11.24
CA HIS A 42 39.48 1.31 -10.12
C HIS A 42 38.08 1.56 -9.53
N MET A 43 37.21 2.39 -10.14
CA MET A 43 35.83 2.57 -9.66
C MET A 43 34.77 2.68 -10.79
N ALA A 44 34.81 1.78 -11.76
CA ALA A 44 33.71 1.57 -12.71
C ALA A 44 33.08 0.17 -12.59
N VAL A 45 33.21 -0.47 -11.43
CA VAL A 45 32.51 -1.73 -11.12
C VAL A 45 31.42 -1.40 -10.12
N GLY A 46 30.15 -1.50 -10.53
CA GLY A 46 29.05 -1.68 -9.57
C GLY A 46 27.89 -0.68 -9.60
N LYS A 47 27.49 -0.15 -10.76
CA LYS A 47 26.11 0.35 -10.91
C LYS A 47 25.49 -0.29 -12.15
N GLY A 48 24.49 -1.13 -11.95
CA GLY A 48 23.74 -1.74 -13.04
C GLY A 48 23.03 -0.70 -13.91
N SER A 49 22.72 -1.07 -15.14
CA SER A 49 22.10 -0.21 -16.15
C SER A 49 20.69 0.26 -15.74
N GLU A 50 20.22 1.37 -16.30
CA GLU A 50 18.89 1.90 -16.00
C GLU A 50 17.76 0.97 -16.48
N ALA A 51 16.69 0.86 -15.71
CA ALA A 51 15.52 0.06 -16.08
C ALA A 51 14.71 0.74 -17.18
N GLN A 52 14.19 -0.05 -18.13
CA GLN A 52 13.37 0.45 -19.23
C GLN A 52 11.88 0.24 -18.94
N ILE A 53 11.07 1.27 -19.16
CA ILE A 53 9.62 1.25 -18.89
C ILE A 53 8.87 1.48 -20.21
N GLN A 54 7.96 0.58 -20.55
CA GLN A 54 7.06 0.70 -21.70
C GLN A 54 5.61 0.68 -21.22
N CYS A 55 4.87 1.74 -21.53
CA CYS A 55 3.48 1.91 -21.13
C CYS A 55 2.53 1.63 -22.29
N GLY A 56 1.67 0.62 -22.14
CA GLY A 56 0.50 0.42 -22.97
C GLY A 56 -0.76 1.02 -22.33
N PRO A 57 -1.92 0.91 -23.00
CA PRO A 57 -3.21 1.33 -22.42
C PRO A 57 -3.62 0.44 -21.24
N ASP A 58 -3.31 -0.85 -21.32
CA ASP A 58 -3.76 -1.88 -20.37
C ASP A 58 -2.61 -2.62 -19.69
N TYR A 59 -1.36 -2.28 -20.01
CA TYR A 59 -0.18 -2.94 -19.45
C TYR A 59 0.97 -1.97 -19.19
N MET A 60 1.84 -2.33 -18.26
CA MET A 60 3.14 -1.70 -18.01
C MET A 60 4.21 -2.79 -18.07
N LYS A 61 5.08 -2.72 -19.08
CA LYS A 61 6.23 -3.62 -19.23
C LYS A 61 7.46 -2.93 -18.65
N VAL A 62 8.14 -3.58 -17.70
CA VAL A 62 9.38 -3.08 -17.11
C VAL A 62 10.48 -4.09 -17.35
N ILE A 63 11.63 -3.64 -17.86
CA ILE A 63 12.81 -4.46 -18.09
C ILE A 63 13.91 -3.95 -17.18
N VAL A 64 14.35 -4.78 -16.24
CA VAL A 64 15.42 -4.47 -15.28
C VAL A 64 16.66 -5.27 -15.65
N PRO A 65 17.74 -4.62 -16.10
CA PRO A 65 19.03 -5.27 -16.32
C PRO A 65 19.61 -5.82 -15.00
N ILE A 66 20.00 -7.09 -15.01
CA ILE A 66 20.70 -7.80 -13.93
C ILE A 66 22.19 -7.82 -14.25
N ASP A 67 22.78 -6.63 -14.29
CA ASP A 67 24.18 -6.38 -14.59
C ASP A 67 24.92 -5.75 -13.41
N GLY A 68 26.25 -5.73 -13.47
CA GLY A 68 27.08 -5.24 -12.38
C GLY A 68 27.04 -6.16 -11.17
N ASP A 69 26.61 -5.65 -10.02
CA ASP A 69 26.49 -6.38 -8.76
C ASP A 69 25.05 -6.78 -8.41
N ARG A 70 24.09 -6.57 -9.33
CA ARG A 70 22.68 -6.92 -9.13
C ARG A 70 22.50 -8.44 -9.18
N LYS A 71 21.80 -9.00 -8.20
CA LYS A 71 21.57 -10.45 -8.07
C LYS A 71 20.13 -10.85 -8.36
N ILE A 72 19.20 -10.13 -7.77
CA ILE A 72 17.77 -10.45 -7.84
C ILE A 72 16.97 -9.15 -7.87
N SER A 73 15.90 -9.14 -8.64
CA SER A 73 14.89 -8.09 -8.59
C SER A 73 13.54 -8.72 -8.25
N TYR A 74 12.70 -7.97 -7.56
CA TYR A 74 11.32 -8.35 -7.27
C TYR A 74 10.45 -7.12 -7.08
N LEU A 75 9.14 -7.27 -7.28
CA LEU A 75 8.15 -6.25 -6.94
C LEU A 75 8.09 -6.08 -5.41
N ASP A 76 8.00 -4.84 -4.94
CA ASP A 76 7.94 -4.54 -3.50
C ASP A 76 6.81 -5.32 -2.83
N GLN A 77 7.11 -5.94 -1.68
CA GLN A 77 6.22 -6.84 -0.92
C GLN A 77 5.82 -8.16 -1.60
N LEU A 78 6.32 -8.45 -2.82
CA LEU A 78 5.90 -9.60 -3.63
C LEU A 78 7.09 -10.50 -4.03
N LYS A 79 8.07 -10.66 -3.14
CA LYS A 79 9.29 -11.44 -3.42
C LYS A 79 9.01 -12.93 -3.68
N GLU A 80 8.09 -13.55 -2.92
CA GLU A 80 7.77 -14.98 -3.03
C GLU A 80 6.44 -15.24 -3.76
N TYR A 81 5.70 -14.18 -4.11
CA TYR A 81 4.43 -14.28 -4.80
C TYR A 81 4.61 -14.67 -6.28
N SER A 82 4.52 -15.98 -6.54
CA SER A 82 4.74 -16.60 -7.85
C SER A 82 4.02 -15.91 -9.02
N PRO A 83 2.75 -15.47 -8.93
CA PRO A 83 2.04 -14.85 -10.05
C PRO A 83 2.65 -13.54 -10.57
N CYS A 84 3.54 -12.90 -9.80
CA CYS A 84 4.14 -11.61 -10.14
C CYS A 84 5.67 -11.66 -10.23
N GLN A 85 6.24 -12.86 -10.33
CA GLN A 85 7.67 -13.04 -10.59
C GLN A 85 8.04 -12.57 -12.01
N PRO A 86 9.26 -12.02 -12.20
CA PRO A 86 9.71 -11.60 -13.51
C PRO A 86 9.97 -12.80 -14.41
N VAL A 87 9.78 -12.59 -15.72
CA VAL A 87 10.29 -13.51 -16.74
C VAL A 87 11.75 -13.13 -17.01
N MET A 88 12.64 -14.11 -16.88
CA MET A 88 14.08 -13.92 -17.12
C MET A 88 14.39 -14.19 -18.60
N GLU A 89 14.92 -13.18 -19.29
CA GLU A 89 15.41 -13.28 -20.67
C GLU A 89 16.89 -12.88 -20.69
N GLY A 90 17.80 -13.88 -20.63
CA GLY A 90 19.23 -13.63 -20.45
C GLY A 90 19.51 -12.92 -19.11
N ASP A 91 20.24 -11.80 -19.15
CA ASP A 91 20.56 -10.97 -17.98
C ASP A 91 19.52 -9.86 -17.73
N ALA A 92 18.27 -10.05 -18.17
CA ALA A 92 17.20 -9.08 -17.98
C ALA A 92 15.98 -9.70 -17.30
N ALA A 93 15.50 -9.06 -16.23
CA ALA A 93 14.25 -9.39 -15.56
C ALA A 93 13.11 -8.55 -16.13
N THR A 94 12.13 -9.20 -16.74
CA THR A 94 10.98 -8.53 -17.37
C THR A 94 9.71 -8.73 -16.55
N TYR A 95 9.10 -7.62 -16.14
CA TYR A 95 7.80 -7.57 -15.48
C TYR A 95 6.72 -7.15 -16.47
N MET A 96 5.63 -7.91 -16.51
CA MET A 96 4.43 -7.57 -17.28
C MET A 96 3.29 -7.29 -16.30
N LEU A 97 3.01 -6.00 -16.06
CA LEU A 97 2.04 -5.58 -15.06
C LEU A 97 0.71 -5.20 -15.74
N ASP A 98 -0.37 -5.84 -15.34
CA ASP A 98 -1.72 -5.58 -15.83
C ASP A 98 -2.29 -4.31 -15.19
N LEU A 99 -2.77 -3.36 -16.01
CA LEU A 99 -3.36 -2.10 -15.54
C LEU A 99 -4.90 -2.15 -15.43
N GLN A 100 -5.54 -3.18 -16.00
CA GLN A 100 -6.96 -3.45 -15.84
C GLN A 100 -7.23 -4.10 -14.48
N ASP A 101 -6.47 -5.16 -14.15
CA ASP A 101 -6.44 -5.75 -12.81
C ASP A 101 -5.16 -5.37 -12.06
N TYR A 102 -5.00 -4.07 -11.82
CA TYR A 102 -3.84 -3.50 -11.14
C TYR A 102 -3.64 -4.04 -9.72
N HIS A 103 -4.68 -4.61 -9.10
CA HIS A 103 -4.59 -5.23 -7.79
C HIS A 103 -3.76 -6.53 -7.81
N LYS A 104 -3.75 -7.28 -8.92
CA LYS A 104 -3.09 -8.58 -9.05
C LYS A 104 -1.63 -8.58 -8.60
N CYS A 105 -0.88 -7.53 -8.98
CA CYS A 105 0.53 -7.36 -8.62
C CYS A 105 0.78 -6.06 -7.85
N ALA A 106 -0.16 -5.66 -7.00
CA ALA A 106 -0.08 -4.46 -6.14
C ALA A 106 0.35 -3.17 -6.86
N VAL A 107 -0.04 -2.99 -8.12
CA VAL A 107 0.20 -1.72 -8.81
C VAL A 107 -0.73 -0.66 -8.20
N THR A 108 -0.15 0.44 -7.74
CA THR A 108 -0.93 1.54 -7.18
C THR A 108 -1.50 2.38 -8.31
N ARG A 109 -2.81 2.64 -8.26
CA ARG A 109 -3.50 3.50 -9.23
C ARG A 109 -3.90 4.82 -8.57
N VAL A 110 -3.44 5.94 -9.12
CA VAL A 110 -3.82 7.30 -8.75
C VAL A 110 -4.75 7.85 -9.82
N LEU A 111 -5.98 8.17 -9.45
CA LEU A 111 -6.95 8.87 -10.28
C LEU A 111 -7.02 10.32 -9.84
N ASN A 112 -6.67 11.24 -10.73
CA ASN A 112 -6.96 12.66 -10.54
C ASN A 112 -8.45 12.90 -10.86
N LYS A 113 -9.25 13.27 -9.86
CA LYS A 113 -10.70 13.46 -10.02
C LYS A 113 -11.07 14.68 -10.87
N ILE A 114 -10.17 15.65 -10.97
CA ILE A 114 -10.38 16.90 -11.73
C ILE A 114 -10.12 16.66 -13.22
N THR A 115 -8.99 16.04 -13.56
CA THR A 115 -8.56 15.86 -14.96
C THR A 115 -8.96 14.51 -15.55
N GLY A 116 -9.32 13.52 -14.72
CA GLY A 116 -9.56 12.14 -15.15
C GLY A 116 -8.29 11.39 -15.55
N LYS A 117 -7.10 11.98 -15.37
CA LYS A 117 -5.80 11.34 -15.60
C LYS A 117 -5.60 10.19 -14.62
N ARG A 118 -5.20 9.02 -15.13
CA ARG A 118 -4.84 7.84 -14.33
C ARG A 118 -3.33 7.65 -14.38
N THR A 119 -2.70 7.60 -13.22
CA THR A 119 -1.29 7.25 -13.08
C THR A 119 -1.20 5.92 -12.37
N TYR A 120 -0.36 5.03 -12.88
CA TYR A 120 -0.06 3.75 -12.29
C TYR A 120 1.40 3.75 -11.89
N TYR A 121 1.72 3.29 -10.69
CA TYR A 121 3.10 3.15 -10.26
C TYR A 121 3.30 1.96 -9.34
N HIS A 122 4.52 1.45 -9.33
CA HIS A 122 4.94 0.39 -8.41
C HIS A 122 6.43 0.57 -8.09
N LYS A 123 6.93 -0.15 -7.08
CA LYS A 123 8.34 -0.13 -6.69
C LYS A 123 8.97 -1.49 -6.94
N ILE A 124 10.11 -1.50 -7.61
CA ILE A 124 10.92 -2.71 -7.81
C ILE A 124 12.11 -2.63 -6.89
N VAL A 125 12.31 -3.66 -6.08
CA VAL A 125 13.46 -3.80 -5.20
C VAL A 125 14.50 -4.66 -5.91
N ILE A 126 15.74 -4.20 -5.88
CA ILE A 126 16.89 -4.90 -6.45
C ILE A 126 17.88 -5.16 -5.32
N GLU A 127 18.20 -6.43 -5.06
CA GLU A 127 19.22 -6.81 -4.09
C GLU A 127 20.54 -7.06 -4.81
N THR A 128 21.60 -6.45 -4.29
CA THR A 128 22.96 -6.63 -4.81
C THR A 128 23.70 -7.75 -4.09
N LEU A 129 24.79 -8.24 -4.69
CA LEU A 129 25.67 -9.25 -4.11
C LEU A 129 26.27 -8.82 -2.77
N SER A 130 26.48 -7.52 -2.58
CA SER A 130 26.98 -6.91 -1.34
C SER A 130 25.93 -6.82 -0.23
N GLY A 131 24.69 -7.27 -0.48
CA GLY A 131 23.57 -7.15 0.45
C GLY A 131 22.91 -5.76 0.43
N GLY A 132 23.30 -4.89 -0.50
CA GLY A 132 22.66 -3.61 -0.75
C GLY A 132 21.26 -3.77 -1.34
N ARG A 133 20.40 -2.78 -1.11
CA ARG A 133 19.05 -2.71 -1.67
C ARG A 133 18.88 -1.41 -2.43
N GLU A 134 18.62 -1.53 -3.72
CA GLU A 134 18.22 -0.44 -4.60
C GLU A 134 16.70 -0.52 -4.82
N THR A 135 16.03 0.62 -4.98
CA THR A 135 14.60 0.66 -5.29
C THR A 135 14.36 1.54 -6.50
N VAL A 136 13.73 0.97 -7.53
CA VAL A 136 13.35 1.65 -8.77
C VAL A 136 11.85 1.90 -8.74
N THR A 137 11.43 3.15 -8.84
CA THR A 137 9.99 3.49 -8.94
C THR A 137 9.60 3.55 -10.40
N VAL A 138 8.68 2.68 -10.81
CA VAL A 138 8.18 2.59 -12.18
C VAL A 138 6.83 3.26 -12.29
N ARG A 139 6.56 3.95 -13.40
CA ARG A 139 5.37 4.79 -13.54
C ARG A 139 4.86 4.83 -14.98
N CYS A 140 3.55 4.67 -15.14
CA CYS A 140 2.82 4.88 -16.39
C CYS A 140 1.67 5.85 -16.21
N VAL A 141 1.39 6.65 -17.23
CA VAL A 141 0.29 7.62 -17.23
C VAL A 141 -0.65 7.29 -18.39
N VAL A 142 -1.91 7.00 -18.06
CA VAL A 142 -2.98 6.76 -19.01
C VAL A 142 -3.95 7.92 -18.96
N THR A 143 -4.09 8.63 -20.07
CA THR A 143 -5.09 9.69 -20.25
C THR A 143 -6.19 9.16 -21.16
N ASN A 144 -7.44 9.33 -20.75
CA ASN A 144 -8.55 9.16 -21.68
C ASN A 144 -8.42 10.26 -22.73
N LYS A 145 -8.02 9.91 -23.95
CA LYS A 145 -8.02 10.83 -25.10
C LYS A 145 -9.47 11.20 -25.43
N ARG A 146 -10.09 12.08 -24.66
CA ARG A 146 -11.18 12.89 -25.16
C ARG A 146 -10.52 13.93 -26.07
N ALA A 147 -10.80 13.86 -27.37
CA ALA A 147 -10.48 14.94 -28.27
C ALA A 147 -11.23 16.19 -27.79
N LEU A 148 -10.55 17.03 -27.00
CA LEU A 148 -11.04 18.37 -26.72
C LEU A 148 -10.87 19.15 -28.01
N SER A 149 -11.92 19.17 -28.83
CA SER A 149 -12.03 20.18 -29.88
C SER A 149 -12.02 21.53 -29.16
N ARG A 150 -10.95 22.31 -29.35
CA ARG A 150 -10.93 23.72 -28.97
C ARG A 150 -12.18 24.32 -29.60
N ARG A 151 -13.13 24.81 -28.80
CA ARG A 151 -14.21 25.63 -29.36
C ARG A 151 -13.54 26.85 -29.98
N ALA A 152 -13.97 27.23 -31.18
CA ALA A 152 -13.56 28.49 -31.76
C ALA A 152 -13.86 29.58 -30.74
N VAL A 153 -12.82 30.26 -30.27
CA VAL A 153 -12.96 31.44 -29.41
C VAL A 153 -13.50 32.52 -30.34
N GLU A 154 -14.64 33.12 -30.00
CA GLU A 154 -15.08 34.30 -30.74
C GLU A 154 -13.98 35.36 -30.69
N PRO A 155 -13.69 36.05 -31.81
CA PRO A 155 -12.68 37.10 -31.81
C PRO A 155 -13.02 38.12 -30.71
N PHE A 156 -12.06 38.37 -29.83
CA PHE A 156 -12.18 39.37 -28.77
C PHE A 156 -12.66 40.71 -29.38
N PRO A 157 -13.46 41.52 -28.65
CA PRO A 157 -13.85 42.85 -29.10
C PRO A 157 -12.61 43.66 -29.46
N LEU A 158 -12.65 44.34 -30.61
CA LEU A 158 -11.52 45.11 -31.18
C LEU A 158 -11.03 46.29 -30.32
N ASP A 159 -11.64 46.50 -29.15
CA ASP A 159 -11.41 47.64 -28.26
C ASP A 159 -10.86 47.21 -26.87
N PHE A 160 -10.41 45.97 -26.73
CA PHE A 160 -9.71 45.52 -25.53
C PHE A 160 -8.20 45.79 -25.66
N SER A 161 -7.77 46.98 -25.28
CA SER A 161 -6.35 47.32 -25.16
C SER A 161 -5.83 46.91 -23.77
N GLU A 162 -5.25 45.70 -23.68
CA GLU A 162 -4.46 45.32 -22.51
C GLU A 162 -3.15 46.14 -22.50
N PRO A 163 -2.78 46.79 -21.39
CA PRO A 163 -1.52 47.51 -21.31
C PRO A 163 -0.34 46.55 -21.55
N GLU A 164 0.60 46.92 -22.43
CA GLU A 164 1.77 46.09 -22.81
C GLU A 164 2.67 45.72 -21.62
N VAL A 165 2.56 46.43 -20.51
CA VAL A 165 3.37 46.20 -19.31
C VAL A 165 2.47 46.25 -18.07
N LEU A 166 2.10 45.07 -17.59
CA LEU A 166 1.73 44.88 -16.19
C LEU A 166 3.04 44.68 -15.42
N ASP A 167 3.40 45.61 -14.52
CA ASP A 167 4.50 45.42 -13.55
C ASP A 167 4.10 44.36 -12.50
N ILE A 168 4.00 43.10 -12.94
CA ILE A 168 3.87 41.96 -12.05
C ILE A 168 5.24 41.76 -11.41
N THR A 169 5.46 42.42 -10.28
CA THR A 169 6.73 42.40 -9.55
C THR A 169 7.19 40.99 -9.17
N ARG A 170 6.27 40.00 -9.15
CA ARG A 170 6.56 38.56 -9.06
C ARG A 170 5.30 37.74 -9.37
N TYR A 171 5.35 36.82 -10.34
CA TYR A 171 4.36 35.74 -10.46
C TYR A 171 4.95 34.46 -9.89
N GLU A 172 4.27 33.85 -8.92
CA GLU A 172 4.65 32.55 -8.36
C GLU A 172 3.63 31.51 -8.87
N GLU A 173 3.96 30.83 -9.96
CA GLU A 173 3.17 29.68 -10.42
C GLU A 173 3.62 28.42 -9.67
N GLY A 174 2.95 28.10 -8.57
CA GLY A 174 3.13 26.83 -7.87
C GLY A 174 2.24 25.74 -8.47
N ARG A 175 2.84 24.66 -9.02
CA ARG A 175 2.10 23.45 -9.37
C ARG A 175 2.14 22.48 -8.19
N ALA A 176 0.97 22.06 -7.72
CA ALA A 176 0.87 21.03 -6.69
C ALA A 176 1.42 19.69 -7.22
N PRO A 177 2.23 18.96 -6.45
CA PRO A 177 2.78 17.67 -6.85
C PRO A 177 1.67 16.62 -6.99
N GLU A 178 1.93 15.57 -7.75
CA GLU A 178 1.03 14.41 -7.80
C GLU A 178 1.35 13.48 -6.62
N PRO A 179 0.36 13.08 -5.81
CA PRO A 179 0.62 12.40 -4.55
C PRO A 179 1.21 11.00 -4.76
N ILE A 180 2.29 10.70 -4.04
CA ILE A 180 2.85 9.35 -3.95
C ILE A 180 2.58 8.82 -2.54
N LEU A 181 1.89 7.68 -2.47
CA LEU A 181 1.57 7.01 -1.23
C LEU A 181 2.44 5.76 -1.06
N GLY A 182 2.88 5.52 0.17
CA GLY A 182 3.41 4.26 0.64
C GLY A 182 2.42 3.57 1.58
N ALA A 183 2.42 2.24 1.58
CA ALA A 183 1.69 1.42 2.54
C ALA A 183 2.66 0.39 3.13
N VAL A 184 2.75 0.33 4.45
CA VAL A 184 3.64 -0.59 5.16
C VAL A 184 2.90 -1.26 6.31
N VAL A 185 3.25 -2.52 6.57
CA VAL A 185 2.77 -3.25 7.74
C VAL A 185 3.92 -3.34 8.74
N LYS A 186 3.61 -3.03 9.99
CA LYS A 186 4.55 -3.10 11.11
C LYS A 186 4.08 -4.10 12.14
N GLN A 187 5.04 -4.78 12.74
CA GLN A 187 4.85 -5.62 13.93
C GLN A 187 5.69 -5.01 15.05
N ASN A 188 5.07 -4.69 16.19
CA ASN A 188 5.74 -4.07 17.33
C ASN A 188 6.55 -2.80 16.95
N GLY A 189 6.02 -1.99 16.04
CA GLY A 189 6.65 -0.74 15.59
C GLY A 189 7.84 -0.90 14.63
N LYS A 190 8.29 -2.13 14.36
CA LYS A 190 9.31 -2.40 13.35
C LYS A 190 8.65 -2.67 12.01
N GLN A 191 9.17 -2.02 10.97
CA GLN A 191 8.79 -2.36 9.60
C GLN A 191 9.27 -3.78 9.32
N VAL A 192 8.32 -4.64 8.96
CA VAL A 192 8.66 -5.98 8.51
C VAL A 192 8.89 -5.86 7.01
N SER A 193 10.13 -6.08 6.58
CA SER A 193 10.52 -5.97 5.19
C SER A 193 10.23 -7.29 4.48
N GLY A 194 9.42 -7.26 3.42
CA GLY A 194 9.09 -8.42 2.60
C GLY A 194 7.70 -8.98 2.89
N GLU A 195 7.40 -10.11 2.27
CA GLU A 195 6.17 -10.85 2.46
C GLU A 195 6.18 -11.46 3.87
N ILE A 196 5.45 -10.83 4.79
CA ILE A 196 5.39 -11.25 6.19
C ILE A 196 4.71 -12.61 6.25
N SER A 197 5.33 -13.62 6.85
CA SER A 197 4.64 -14.81 7.36
C SER A 197 4.31 -14.59 8.83
N VAL A 198 3.02 -14.43 9.16
CA VAL A 198 2.54 -14.23 10.53
C VAL A 198 1.57 -15.33 10.93
N SER A 199 1.59 -15.68 12.21
CA SER A 199 0.56 -16.53 12.79
C SER A 199 -0.78 -15.78 12.88
N PRO A 200 -1.92 -16.45 12.66
CA PRO A 200 -3.23 -15.87 12.91
C PRO A 200 -3.36 -15.31 14.34
N GLY A 201 -4.11 -14.21 14.47
CA GLY A 201 -4.29 -13.48 15.71
C GLY A 201 -3.17 -12.49 16.06
N THR A 202 -2.03 -12.53 15.35
CA THR A 202 -0.90 -11.61 15.61
C THR A 202 -1.34 -10.16 15.48
N PRO A 203 -1.10 -9.30 16.49
CA PRO A 203 -1.40 -7.88 16.41
C PRO A 203 -0.39 -7.18 15.48
N LEU A 204 -0.92 -6.52 14.46
CA LEU A 204 -0.16 -5.77 13.46
C LEU A 204 -0.70 -4.34 13.36
N SER A 205 0.07 -3.47 12.71
CA SER A 205 -0.38 -2.12 12.37
C SER A 205 -0.08 -1.79 10.92
N MET A 206 -1.08 -1.32 10.20
CA MET A 206 -0.96 -0.80 8.85
C MET A 206 -0.73 0.71 8.90
N GLU A 207 0.26 1.19 8.17
CA GLU A 207 0.54 2.61 7.99
C GLU A 207 0.46 2.98 6.52
N ILE A 208 -0.28 4.04 6.20
CA ILE A 208 -0.39 4.61 4.85
C ILE A 208 0.04 6.07 4.94
N PHE A 209 1.06 6.45 4.18
CA PHE A 209 1.67 7.77 4.30
C PHE A 209 1.94 8.41 2.94
N LEU A 210 1.95 9.74 2.92
CA LEU A 210 2.41 10.54 1.79
C LEU A 210 3.94 10.67 1.79
N ASP A 211 4.51 10.80 0.61
CA ASP A 211 5.91 11.18 0.46
C ASP A 211 6.16 12.64 0.88
N ASN A 212 7.43 12.98 1.14
CA ASN A 212 7.83 14.30 1.64
C ASN A 212 7.40 15.47 0.74
N SER A 213 7.27 15.25 -0.58
CA SER A 213 6.85 16.33 -1.49
C SER A 213 5.35 16.59 -1.42
N SER A 214 4.56 15.57 -1.07
CA SER A 214 3.10 15.62 -1.08
C SER A 214 2.49 15.90 0.28
N ALA A 215 3.15 15.46 1.36
CA ALA A 215 2.67 15.61 2.74
C ALA A 215 2.31 17.07 3.15
N PRO A 216 3.05 18.13 2.73
CA PRO A 216 2.69 19.51 3.08
C PRO A 216 1.43 20.04 2.37
N VAL A 217 1.00 19.38 1.29
CA VAL A 217 -0.07 19.89 0.40
C VAL A 217 -1.37 19.13 0.61
N TYR A 218 -1.30 17.87 1.01
CA TYR A 218 -2.43 16.95 1.00
C TYR A 218 -2.64 16.23 2.32
N GLY A 219 -3.88 15.84 2.55
CA GLY A 219 -4.28 14.94 3.64
C GLY A 219 -4.90 13.66 3.10
N LEU A 220 -4.87 12.61 3.91
CA LEU A 220 -5.35 11.28 3.56
C LEU A 220 -6.64 10.93 4.32
N LEU A 221 -7.50 10.15 3.66
CA LEU A 221 -8.63 9.46 4.26
C LEU A 221 -8.79 8.11 3.57
N VAL A 222 -8.70 7.01 4.31
CA VAL A 222 -9.08 5.70 3.78
C VAL A 222 -10.61 5.68 3.70
N SER A 223 -11.16 5.62 2.49
CA SER A 223 -12.60 5.71 2.27
C SER A 223 -13.28 4.33 2.25
N TYR A 224 -12.61 3.35 1.67
CA TYR A 224 -13.11 1.98 1.55
C TYR A 224 -11.93 1.02 1.60
N MET A 225 -12.10 -0.12 2.26
CA MET A 225 -11.10 -1.19 2.26
C MET A 225 -11.80 -2.52 2.44
N HIS A 226 -11.40 -3.50 1.65
CA HIS A 226 -11.85 -4.88 1.77
C HIS A 226 -10.67 -5.81 1.66
N VAL A 227 -10.85 -7.01 2.18
CA VAL A 227 -9.87 -8.09 2.15
C VAL A 227 -10.37 -9.22 1.27
N THR A 228 -9.44 -9.93 0.63
CA THR A 228 -9.77 -11.04 -0.25
C THR A 228 -8.67 -12.10 -0.25
N ASP A 229 -9.05 -13.34 -0.50
CA ASP A 229 -8.20 -14.53 -0.54
C ASP A 229 -7.43 -14.67 -1.87
N THR A 230 -7.35 -13.59 -2.67
CA THR A 230 -6.98 -13.57 -4.10
C THR A 230 -7.95 -14.30 -5.03
N GLY A 231 -9.05 -14.84 -4.49
CA GLY A 231 -10.09 -15.56 -5.19
C GLY A 231 -11.43 -14.79 -5.23
N LYS A 232 -12.50 -15.45 -4.76
CA LYS A 232 -13.87 -14.92 -4.81
C LYS A 232 -14.37 -14.43 -3.46
N GLN A 233 -13.71 -14.81 -2.36
CA GLN A 233 -14.14 -14.39 -1.04
C GLN A 233 -13.66 -12.97 -0.81
N GLN A 234 -14.58 -12.11 -0.39
CA GLN A 234 -14.27 -10.74 -0.03
C GLN A 234 -15.07 -10.31 1.18
N GLU A 235 -14.40 -9.61 2.09
CA GLU A 235 -15.04 -9.03 3.27
C GLU A 235 -14.65 -7.57 3.36
N THR A 236 -15.65 -6.72 3.55
CA THR A 236 -15.41 -5.29 3.73
C THR A 236 -14.98 -5.05 5.17
N ILE A 237 -13.86 -4.35 5.35
CA ILE A 237 -13.33 -4.02 6.69
C ILE A 237 -13.50 -2.53 7.00
N ILE A 238 -13.40 -1.65 5.99
CA ILE A 238 -13.65 -0.22 6.11
C ILE A 238 -14.72 0.19 5.10
N PHE A 239 -15.77 0.86 5.58
CA PHE A 239 -16.82 1.43 4.76
C PHE A 239 -17.05 2.89 5.12
N ASN A 240 -16.99 3.79 4.13
CA ASN A 240 -17.06 5.24 4.31
C ASN A 240 -16.10 5.78 5.37
N GLY A 241 -14.91 5.19 5.48
CA GLY A 241 -13.90 5.55 6.46
C GLY A 241 -14.06 4.97 7.86
N CYS A 242 -15.15 4.27 8.15
CA CYS A 242 -15.37 3.60 9.42
C CYS A 242 -15.12 2.10 9.32
N SER A 243 -14.51 1.52 10.35
CA SER A 243 -14.39 0.08 10.49
C SER A 243 -15.75 -0.56 10.74
N ILE A 244 -16.02 -1.65 10.03
CA ILE A 244 -17.22 -2.48 10.24
C ILE A 244 -17.06 -3.32 11.51
N ASP A 245 -15.86 -3.86 11.75
CA ASP A 245 -15.53 -4.62 12.95
C ASP A 245 -14.24 -4.07 13.61
N PRO A 246 -14.38 -3.16 14.60
CA PRO A 246 -13.25 -2.62 15.36
C PRO A 246 -12.43 -3.67 16.12
N TYR A 247 -12.96 -4.87 16.39
CA TYR A 247 -12.20 -5.92 17.07
C TYR A 247 -11.16 -6.55 16.14
N LEU A 248 -11.51 -6.70 14.85
CA LEU A 248 -10.64 -7.26 13.83
C LEU A 248 -9.69 -6.20 13.25
N PHE A 249 -10.22 -5.02 12.95
CA PHE A 249 -9.50 -3.93 12.28
C PHE A 249 -9.94 -2.58 12.86
N ASP A 250 -9.00 -1.84 13.46
CA ASP A 250 -9.27 -0.52 14.03
C ASP A 250 -9.54 0.53 12.95
N ASN A 251 -10.21 1.61 13.33
CA ASN A 251 -10.33 2.80 12.48
C ASN A 251 -8.94 3.40 12.21
N PHE A 252 -8.73 3.93 10.99
CA PHE A 252 -7.53 4.69 10.68
C PHE A 252 -7.49 6.01 11.47
N GLN A 253 -6.41 6.20 12.19
CA GLN A 253 -6.11 7.39 12.99
C GLN A 253 -4.90 8.12 12.42
N THR A 254 -4.83 9.43 12.62
CA THR A 254 -3.65 10.22 12.28
C THR A 254 -3.57 11.46 13.15
N ASN A 255 -2.34 11.87 13.43
CA ASN A 255 -2.04 13.09 14.17
C ASN A 255 -1.95 14.29 13.22
N ASP A 256 -1.22 14.11 12.12
CA ASP A 256 -0.81 15.21 11.24
C ASP A 256 -1.70 15.30 9.97
N GLY A 257 -2.28 14.19 9.52
CA GLY A 257 -3.17 14.10 8.36
C GLY A 257 -2.55 13.46 7.12
N ASP A 258 -1.23 13.31 7.10
CA ASP A 258 -0.41 12.77 6.03
C ASP A 258 -0.01 11.30 6.24
N ASN A 259 -0.03 10.82 7.50
CA ASN A 259 0.25 9.43 7.89
C ASN A 259 -0.92 8.82 8.67
N LEU A 260 -1.61 7.85 8.08
CA LEU A 260 -2.71 7.09 8.68
C LEU A 260 -2.19 5.79 9.29
N THR A 261 -2.58 5.49 10.53
CA THR A 261 -2.26 4.23 11.20
C THR A 261 -3.54 3.54 11.66
N ALA A 262 -3.64 2.23 11.40
CA ALA A 262 -4.68 1.37 11.95
C ALA A 262 -4.05 0.10 12.51
N LYS A 263 -4.55 -0.39 13.64
CA LYS A 263 -4.14 -1.69 14.21
C LYS A 263 -5.13 -2.76 13.75
N PHE A 264 -4.64 -3.97 13.57
CA PHE A 264 -5.49 -5.10 13.21
C PHE A 264 -4.89 -6.39 13.71
N ARG A 265 -5.72 -7.43 13.81
CA ARG A 265 -5.25 -8.79 14.11
C ARG A 265 -5.13 -9.55 12.80
N ALA A 266 -4.00 -10.22 12.58
CA ALA A 266 -3.85 -11.10 11.42
C ALA A 266 -4.95 -12.16 11.41
N PHE A 267 -5.56 -12.40 10.26
CA PHE A 267 -6.52 -13.47 10.06
C PHE A 267 -6.17 -14.20 8.78
N LYS A 268 -6.54 -15.47 8.68
CA LYS A 268 -6.24 -16.34 7.53
C LYS A 268 -7.55 -16.80 6.92
N PHE A 269 -7.65 -16.80 5.59
CA PHE A 269 -8.74 -17.47 4.91
C PHE A 269 -8.50 -18.99 4.92
N PRO A 270 -9.53 -19.83 5.03
CA PRO A 270 -9.34 -21.28 5.11
C PRO A 270 -8.70 -21.88 3.85
N ASP A 271 -8.88 -21.23 2.69
CA ASP A 271 -8.48 -21.77 1.40
C ASP A 271 -7.13 -21.23 0.89
N THR A 272 -6.64 -20.09 1.42
CA THR A 272 -5.38 -19.48 0.98
C THR A 272 -4.58 -18.87 2.14
N THR A 273 -3.25 -18.91 2.02
CA THR A 273 -2.32 -18.29 2.96
C THR A 273 -2.11 -16.79 2.70
N TYR A 274 -2.47 -16.30 1.51
CA TYR A 274 -2.28 -14.90 1.14
C TYR A 274 -3.56 -14.11 1.37
N VAL A 275 -3.45 -13.06 2.18
CA VAL A 275 -4.52 -12.08 2.38
C VAL A 275 -4.16 -10.80 1.66
N GLN A 276 -5.05 -10.38 0.76
CA GLN A 276 -4.89 -9.17 -0.03
C GLN A 276 -5.82 -8.08 0.52
N PHE A 277 -5.23 -6.99 1.00
CA PHE A 277 -5.95 -5.79 1.43
C PHE A 277 -6.06 -4.83 0.25
N LYS A 278 -7.27 -4.60 -0.25
CA LYS A 278 -7.55 -3.66 -1.34
C LYS A 278 -8.21 -2.41 -0.76
N GLY A 279 -7.45 -1.31 -0.74
CA GLY A 279 -7.86 -0.03 -0.17
C GLY A 279 -8.09 1.04 -1.22
N THR A 280 -9.07 1.91 -0.97
CA THR A 280 -9.30 3.15 -1.71
C THR A 280 -9.10 4.33 -0.75
N VAL A 281 -8.04 5.09 -0.99
CA VAL A 281 -7.66 6.27 -0.21
C VAL A 281 -8.03 7.52 -0.98
N THR A 282 -8.84 8.36 -0.35
CA THR A 282 -9.15 9.70 -0.85
C THR A 282 -8.05 10.65 -0.38
N VAL A 283 -7.54 11.47 -1.30
CA VAL A 283 -6.55 12.51 -1.03
C VAL A 283 -7.24 13.87 -1.14
N CYS A 284 -7.15 14.67 -0.09
CA CYS A 284 -7.76 16.00 -0.02
C CYS A 284 -6.69 17.10 -0.01
N LEU A 285 -6.99 18.33 -0.44
CA LEU A 285 -6.08 19.46 -0.19
C LEU A 285 -6.07 19.77 1.31
N ASP A 286 -4.88 20.05 1.85
CA ASP A 286 -4.63 20.26 3.28
C ASP A 286 -5.05 19.05 4.14
N LYS A 287 -6.33 18.96 4.54
CA LYS A 287 -6.84 17.87 5.38
C LYS A 287 -8.20 17.38 4.92
N CYS A 288 -8.39 16.07 4.92
CA CYS A 288 -9.71 15.48 4.70
C CYS A 288 -10.65 15.80 5.88
N GLN A 289 -11.96 15.80 5.59
CA GLN A 289 -12.99 15.94 6.62
C GLN A 289 -13.20 14.62 7.34
N GLY A 290 -13.33 14.67 8.66
CA GLY A 290 -13.50 13.47 9.48
C GLY A 290 -14.89 12.90 9.37
N VAL A 291 -14.96 11.58 9.40
CA VAL A 291 -16.20 10.82 9.43
C VAL A 291 -16.47 10.42 10.87
N GLN A 292 -17.66 10.75 11.37
CA GLN A 292 -18.10 10.27 12.68
C GLN A 292 -18.68 8.87 12.51
N CYS A 293 -18.04 7.89 13.14
CA CYS A 293 -18.50 6.52 13.15
C CYS A 293 -19.54 6.30 14.25
N SER A 294 -20.36 5.25 14.11
CA SER A 294 -21.47 4.93 15.04
C SER A 294 -21.01 4.69 16.48
N ASN A 295 -19.75 4.27 16.67
CA ASN A 295 -19.10 4.07 17.96
C ASN A 295 -18.59 5.36 18.62
N GLY A 296 -18.90 6.55 18.06
CA GLY A 296 -18.45 7.84 18.56
C GLY A 296 -16.98 8.15 18.28
N VAL A 297 -16.24 7.22 17.64
CA VAL A 297 -14.87 7.45 17.18
C VAL A 297 -14.94 8.23 15.87
N THR A 298 -14.14 9.29 15.76
CA THR A 298 -14.01 10.02 14.50
C THR A 298 -12.90 9.38 13.68
N ALA A 299 -13.26 8.70 12.59
CA ALA A 299 -12.30 8.37 11.55
C ALA A 299 -11.82 9.68 10.91
N TYR A 300 -10.50 9.86 10.86
CA TYR A 300 -9.87 11.17 10.90
C TYR A 300 -10.38 12.23 9.89
N GLY A 301 -10.41 13.46 10.42
CA GLY A 301 -10.37 14.73 9.70
C GLY A 301 -10.95 15.84 10.57
N ARG A 302 -10.28 17.00 10.66
CA ARG A 302 -10.67 18.07 11.61
C ARG A 302 -12.07 18.57 11.26
N LYS A 303 -13.01 18.52 12.23
CA LYS A 303 -14.29 19.22 12.14
C LYS A 303 -14.03 20.73 12.17
N ARG A 304 -13.70 21.34 11.02
CA ARG A 304 -13.84 22.79 10.88
C ARG A 304 -15.33 23.10 11.01
N ARG A 305 -15.66 24.18 11.72
CA ARG A 305 -16.92 24.90 11.51
C ARG A 305 -16.85 25.50 10.10
N SER A 306 -17.08 24.71 9.06
CA SER A 306 -17.19 25.23 7.70
C SER A 306 -18.63 25.69 7.47
N ILE A 307 -18.75 26.87 6.84
CA ILE A 307 -19.95 27.26 6.12
C ILE A 307 -20.14 26.21 5.01
N ALA A 308 -21.39 25.82 4.75
CA ALA A 308 -21.78 24.72 3.87
C ALA A 308 -21.47 24.99 2.38
N THR A 309 -20.20 25.16 2.03
CA THR A 309 -19.73 25.14 0.65
C THR A 309 -19.10 23.77 0.38
N ASN A 310 -19.94 22.85 -0.10
CA ASN A 310 -19.60 21.60 -0.82
C ASN A 310 -18.37 20.83 -0.30
N ALA A 311 -18.56 19.93 0.68
CA ALA A 311 -17.52 19.05 1.24
C ALA A 311 -16.76 18.18 0.21
N ASP A 312 -17.31 18.01 -1.00
CA ASP A 312 -16.66 17.27 -2.08
C ASP A 312 -15.58 18.06 -2.83
N SER A 313 -15.55 19.40 -2.71
CA SER A 313 -14.59 20.23 -3.46
C SER A 313 -13.14 20.02 -3.03
N ASN A 314 -12.91 19.47 -1.84
CA ASN A 314 -11.57 19.25 -1.32
C ASN A 314 -10.93 17.93 -1.79
N LYS A 315 -11.71 17.00 -2.35
CA LYS A 315 -11.24 15.66 -2.73
C LYS A 315 -10.63 15.70 -4.13
N VAL A 316 -9.31 15.66 -4.24
CA VAL A 316 -8.59 15.88 -5.52
C VAL A 316 -8.16 14.58 -6.17
N TYR A 317 -7.68 13.62 -5.38
CA TYR A 317 -7.24 12.32 -5.90
C TYR A 317 -7.93 11.16 -5.20
N GLU A 318 -8.00 10.04 -5.92
CA GLU A 318 -8.36 8.73 -5.39
C GLU A 318 -7.25 7.76 -5.70
N VAL A 319 -6.75 7.09 -4.68
CA VAL A 319 -5.62 6.17 -4.77
C VAL A 319 -6.11 4.79 -4.40
N SER A 320 -6.03 3.86 -5.34
CA SER A 320 -6.32 2.46 -5.11
C SER A 320 -5.00 1.75 -4.82
N LEU A 321 -4.85 1.25 -3.60
CA LEU A 321 -3.66 0.58 -3.10
C LEU A 321 -3.96 -0.86 -2.72
N THR A 322 -2.91 -1.69 -2.74
CA THR A 322 -3.01 -3.11 -2.42
C THR A 322 -1.83 -3.49 -1.53
N THR A 323 -2.10 -4.24 -0.46
CA THR A 323 -1.07 -4.78 0.43
C THR A 323 -1.28 -6.28 0.57
N PHE A 324 -0.20 -7.04 0.54
CA PHE A 324 -0.22 -8.50 0.67
C PHE A 324 0.37 -8.91 2.01
N ILE A 325 -0.27 -9.87 2.68
CA ILE A 325 0.23 -10.49 3.90
C ILE A 325 0.11 -12.00 3.75
N LYS A 326 1.19 -12.72 4.01
CA LYS A 326 1.17 -14.19 4.08
C LYS A 326 0.91 -14.58 5.54
N VAL A 327 -0.12 -15.38 5.74
CA VAL A 327 -0.53 -15.82 7.07
C VAL A 327 -0.38 -17.32 7.08
N ASP A 328 0.54 -17.79 7.91
CA ASP A 328 0.89 -19.20 8.01
C ASP A 328 0.88 -19.64 9.48
N TYR A 329 0.44 -20.87 9.71
CA TYR A 329 0.52 -21.45 11.04
C TYR A 329 1.96 -21.92 11.25
N LEU A 330 2.55 -21.60 12.40
CA LEU A 330 3.86 -22.15 12.73
C LEU A 330 3.74 -23.67 12.86
N ASP A 331 4.81 -24.40 12.57
CA ASP A 331 4.83 -25.87 12.45
C ASP A 331 4.20 -26.64 13.64
N GLY A 332 4.04 -26.01 14.81
CA GLY A 332 3.37 -26.59 15.99
C GLY A 332 1.83 -26.53 15.98
N ASP A 333 1.20 -25.75 15.11
CA ASP A 333 -0.26 -25.57 15.02
C ASP A 333 -0.88 -26.28 13.79
N LYS A 334 -0.08 -27.00 13.01
CA LYS A 334 -0.54 -27.74 11.81
C LYS A 334 -1.63 -28.76 12.12
N GLU A 335 -1.63 -29.33 13.32
CA GLU A 335 -2.68 -30.25 13.78
C GLU A 335 -4.07 -29.60 13.77
N ALA A 336 -4.16 -28.30 14.07
CA ALA A 336 -5.43 -27.59 14.03
C ALA A 336 -5.96 -27.42 12.60
N GLU A 337 -5.08 -27.16 11.62
CA GLU A 337 -5.47 -27.02 10.21
C GLU A 337 -6.00 -28.33 9.62
N ASP A 338 -5.35 -29.45 9.94
CA ASP A 338 -5.81 -30.78 9.53
C ASP A 338 -7.19 -31.11 10.12
N VAL A 339 -7.43 -30.74 11.39
CA VAL A 339 -8.72 -30.93 12.06
C VAL A 339 -9.81 -30.05 11.43
N PHE A 340 -9.53 -28.76 11.14
CA PHE A 340 -10.49 -27.89 10.45
C PHE A 340 -10.80 -28.37 9.02
N GLY A 341 -9.79 -28.87 8.29
CA GLY A 341 -9.98 -29.51 6.99
C GLY A 341 -10.90 -30.73 7.09
N LEU A 342 -10.70 -31.59 8.10
CA LEU A 342 -11.55 -32.75 8.34
C LEU A 342 -13.00 -32.35 8.65
N ILE A 343 -13.21 -31.32 9.49
CA ILE A 343 -14.54 -30.82 9.84
C ILE A 343 -15.26 -30.25 8.62
N LYS A 344 -14.56 -29.52 7.73
CA LYS A 344 -15.12 -29.01 6.47
C LYS A 344 -15.59 -30.16 5.58
N ASN A 345 -14.77 -31.19 5.41
CA ASN A 345 -15.10 -32.36 4.62
C ASN A 345 -16.30 -33.13 5.20
N LEU A 346 -16.36 -33.29 6.53
CA LEU A 346 -17.49 -33.89 7.23
C LEU A 346 -18.78 -33.06 7.06
N LYS A 347 -18.70 -31.74 7.12
CA LYS A 347 -19.85 -30.84 6.92
C LYS A 347 -20.41 -30.96 5.50
N VAL A 348 -19.55 -31.00 4.49
CA VAL A 348 -19.95 -31.19 3.08
C VAL A 348 -20.55 -32.59 2.88
N ALA A 349 -19.93 -33.63 3.42
CA ALA A 349 -20.45 -35.00 3.33
C ALA A 349 -21.84 -35.13 3.98
N ASN A 350 -22.04 -34.54 5.15
CA ASN A 350 -23.33 -34.56 5.84
C ASN A 350 -24.41 -33.77 5.08
N GLN A 351 -24.06 -32.66 4.43
CA GLN A 351 -24.98 -31.94 3.54
C GLN A 351 -25.41 -32.80 2.36
N LEU A 352 -24.46 -33.46 1.69
CA LEU A 352 -24.75 -34.37 0.57
C LEU A 352 -25.61 -35.59 0.97
N LEU A 353 -25.46 -36.08 2.20
CA LEU A 353 -26.28 -37.18 2.72
C LEU A 353 -27.70 -36.72 3.09
N GLY A 354 -27.86 -35.48 3.58
CA GLY A 354 -29.17 -34.88 3.85
C GLY A 354 -30.02 -34.73 2.59
N ASP A 355 -29.41 -34.29 1.50
CA ASP A 355 -30.09 -34.13 0.20
C ASP A 355 -30.53 -35.46 -0.42
N ARG A 356 -29.86 -36.58 -0.07
CA ARG A 356 -30.16 -37.91 -0.62
C ARG A 356 -31.30 -38.64 0.12
N ASN A 357 -31.57 -38.29 1.37
CA ASN A 357 -32.63 -38.91 2.19
C ASN A 357 -33.88 -38.04 2.39
N GLY A 358 -33.92 -36.82 1.85
CA GLY A 358 -35.11 -35.95 1.89
C GLY A 358 -35.52 -35.48 3.30
N THR A 359 -34.73 -35.78 4.33
CA THR A 359 -34.89 -35.25 5.68
C THR A 359 -34.04 -33.99 5.83
N PRO A 360 -34.60 -32.82 6.20
CA PRO A 360 -33.79 -31.64 6.41
C PRO A 360 -32.81 -31.91 7.54
N ALA A 361 -31.52 -31.81 7.27
CA ALA A 361 -30.52 -31.75 8.32
C ALA A 361 -30.69 -30.39 9.02
N THR A 362 -31.47 -30.36 10.10
CA THR A 362 -31.51 -29.19 10.98
C THR A 362 -30.13 -29.02 11.58
N VAL A 363 -29.39 -28.03 11.09
CA VAL A 363 -28.22 -27.48 11.75
C VAL A 363 -28.70 -27.05 13.14
N ALA A 364 -28.18 -27.69 14.20
CA ALA A 364 -28.37 -27.18 15.54
C ALA A 364 -27.78 -25.76 15.59
N GLU A 365 -28.65 -24.76 15.78
CA GLU A 365 -28.21 -23.42 16.16
C GLU A 365 -27.46 -23.51 17.49
N HIS A 366 -26.31 -22.86 17.54
CA HIS A 366 -25.56 -22.65 18.76
C HIS A 366 -26.36 -21.73 19.70
N THR A 367 -26.99 -22.28 20.72
CA THR A 367 -27.38 -21.53 21.92
C THR A 367 -26.31 -21.67 23.01
N GLN A 368 -26.12 -20.58 23.75
CA GLN A 368 -24.96 -20.27 24.61
C GLN A 368 -24.72 -21.16 25.83
N ASP A 369 -25.44 -22.26 26.03
CA ASP A 369 -25.28 -23.10 27.22
C ASP A 369 -24.78 -24.51 26.87
N ASN A 370 -23.55 -24.80 27.29
CA ASN A 370 -22.92 -26.12 27.21
C ASN A 370 -23.65 -27.12 28.12
N GLN A 371 -24.72 -27.75 27.62
CA GLN A 371 -25.24 -28.97 28.22
C GLN A 371 -25.76 -29.95 27.17
N LEU A 372 -25.02 -31.05 27.01
CA LEU A 372 -25.41 -32.19 26.19
C LEU A 372 -26.54 -32.97 26.90
N VAL A 373 -27.77 -32.84 26.43
CA VAL A 373 -28.88 -33.70 26.87
C VAL A 373 -29.02 -34.87 25.90
N LEU A 374 -28.66 -36.07 26.36
CA LEU A 374 -28.95 -37.33 25.69
C LEU A 374 -30.46 -37.60 25.73
N GLN A 375 -31.17 -37.40 24.62
CA GLN A 375 -32.51 -37.95 24.46
C GLN A 375 -32.42 -39.42 24.05
N GLN A 376 -32.71 -40.32 24.99
CA GLN A 376 -32.92 -41.74 24.69
C GLN A 376 -34.22 -41.91 23.90
N SER A 377 -34.11 -42.50 22.71
CA SER A 377 -35.22 -42.89 21.86
C SER A 377 -36.08 -43.96 22.55
N GLY A 378 -37.24 -43.57 23.08
CA GLY A 378 -38.22 -44.47 23.68
C GLY A 378 -38.91 -45.35 22.62
N VAL A 379 -38.58 -46.64 22.66
CA VAL A 379 -39.31 -47.71 21.97
C VAL A 379 -40.71 -47.83 22.57
N LYS A 380 -41.76 -47.62 21.76
CA LYS A 380 -43.15 -47.92 22.14
C LYS A 380 -43.29 -49.42 22.43
N LYS A 381 -43.58 -49.77 23.69
CA LYS A 381 -44.13 -51.08 24.06
C LYS A 381 -45.54 -50.88 24.60
N VAL A 382 -46.52 -51.38 23.83
CA VAL A 382 -47.91 -51.53 24.26
C VAL A 382 -48.01 -52.84 25.04
N VAL A 383 -48.30 -52.79 26.35
CA VAL A 383 -48.89 -53.90 27.11
C VAL A 383 -49.85 -53.32 28.16
N ARG A 384 -51.01 -53.98 28.28
CA ARG A 384 -52.23 -53.60 29.02
C ARG A 384 -52.14 -53.80 30.54
N SER A 385 -52.99 -53.01 31.22
CA SER A 385 -53.77 -53.27 32.45
C SER A 385 -53.05 -53.61 33.76
N ALA A 386 -53.22 -52.74 34.76
CA ALA A 386 -54.06 -53.02 35.93
C ALA A 386 -54.25 -51.73 36.77
N SER A 387 -55.50 -51.42 37.07
CA SER A 387 -55.93 -50.44 38.07
C SER A 387 -55.51 -50.90 39.46
N ILE A 388 -55.07 -49.99 40.33
CA ILE A 388 -55.43 -49.94 41.76
C ILE A 388 -55.22 -48.51 42.26
N SER A 389 -56.28 -48.03 42.90
CA SER A 389 -56.51 -46.82 43.68
C SER A 389 -55.56 -46.65 44.88
N ASN A 390 -55.17 -45.41 45.21
CA ASN A 390 -55.64 -44.66 46.38
C ASN A 390 -54.73 -43.47 46.75
N MET A 391 -55.38 -42.41 47.27
CA MET A 391 -55.01 -41.52 48.39
C MET A 391 -53.54 -41.10 48.58
N ALA A 392 -53.19 -39.90 49.00
CA ALA A 392 -53.84 -38.65 49.39
C ALA A 392 -52.68 -37.70 49.78
N ASP A 393 -52.96 -36.40 49.81
CA ASP A 393 -52.39 -35.39 50.71
C ASP A 393 -50.86 -35.33 50.91
N GLN A 394 -50.19 -34.34 50.32
CA GLN A 394 -50.02 -32.98 50.87
C GLN A 394 -49.17 -32.11 49.93
#